data_AF-A0A4P6KCS5-F1
#
_entry.id   AF-A0A4P6KCS5-F1
#
_cell.length_a   1.000
_cell.length_b   1.000
_cell.length_c   1.000
_cell.angle_alpha   90.00
_cell.angle_beta   90.00
_cell.angle_gamma   90.00
#
_symmetry.space_group_name_H-M   'P 1'
#
loop_
_entity.id
_entity.type
_entity.pdbx_description
1 polymer ?
#
loop_
_entity_poly.entity_id
_entity_poly.type
_entity_poly.pdbx_seq_one_letter_code
_entity_poly.pdbx_strand_id
1 'polypeptide(L)'
;MRIWSLHPSHLDRMGLVACWRETLLAQAVLAGRTKGYRNHPQLDRFRAQPEPLDAVGAYLSAVANEARARGYRFDASRILRAPGTAAVADDSPAAGTPAGAAQGAVTRARVADPGESAHASGDGAGAAPVSGRGASHPSAAATIPVTRGQLDFEWAHLGRKLRERSPEQAVRWEAETPTAHPLFRVVPGDIESWERP
;
A
#
# COMPACT_ATOMS: atom_id res chain seq x y z
N MET A 1 -2.39 11.48 20.25
CA MET A 1 -1.92 10.87 19.00
C MET A 1 -1.90 9.38 19.19
N ARG A 2 -2.64 8.64 18.38
CA ARG A 2 -2.56 7.19 18.26
C ARG A 2 -2.61 6.81 16.79
N ILE A 3 -1.60 6.05 16.39
CA ILE A 3 -1.52 5.39 15.09
C ILE A 3 -1.84 3.93 15.37
N TRP A 4 -3.01 3.49 14.91
CA TRP A 4 -3.48 2.13 15.12
C TRP A 4 -2.70 1.16 14.24
N SER A 5 -2.21 0.09 14.85
CA SER A 5 -1.66 -1.06 14.15
C SER A 5 -2.77 -1.95 13.57
N LEU A 6 -4.01 -1.79 14.04
CA LEU A 6 -5.21 -2.45 13.50
C LEU A 6 -5.55 -2.01 12.08
N HIS A 7 -6.11 -2.92 11.29
CA HIS A 7 -6.64 -2.62 9.97
C HIS A 7 -7.76 -1.56 10.06
N PRO A 8 -7.78 -0.54 9.18
CA PRO A 8 -8.79 0.53 9.21
C PRO A 8 -10.25 0.02 9.16
N SER A 9 -10.49 -1.16 8.55
CA SER A 9 -11.80 -1.86 8.50
C SER A 9 -12.47 -2.05 9.85
N HIS A 10 -11.70 -2.07 10.93
CA HIS A 10 -12.16 -2.26 12.30
C HIS A 10 -12.63 -0.98 12.97
N LEU A 11 -12.15 0.17 12.52
CA LEU A 11 -12.44 1.45 13.15
C LEU A 11 -13.88 1.88 12.84
N ASP A 12 -14.56 2.49 13.81
CA ASP A 12 -15.79 3.25 13.56
C ASP A 12 -15.50 4.56 12.84
N ARG A 13 -16.55 5.26 12.40
CA ARG A 13 -16.41 6.56 11.72
C ARG A 13 -15.59 7.54 12.54
N MET A 14 -15.83 7.65 13.85
CA MET A 14 -15.06 8.54 14.72
C MET A 14 -13.61 8.09 14.86
N GLY A 15 -13.37 6.78 15.01
CA GLY A 15 -12.02 6.20 15.02
C GLY A 15 -11.25 6.47 13.74
N LEU A 16 -11.90 6.33 12.58
CA LEU A 16 -11.29 6.55 11.27
C LEU A 16 -10.92 8.03 11.05
N VAL A 17 -11.82 8.96 11.42
CA VAL A 17 -11.55 10.41 11.36
C VAL A 17 -10.42 10.81 12.32
N ALA A 18 -10.43 10.29 13.55
CA ALA A 18 -9.36 10.55 14.51
C ALA A 18 -8.02 10.01 14.01
N CYS A 19 -7.99 8.76 13.53
CA CYS A 19 -6.81 8.12 12.96
C CYS A 19 -6.20 8.95 11.82
N TRP A 20 -7.03 9.42 10.87
CA TRP A 20 -6.59 10.29 9.78
C TRP A 20 -5.93 11.59 10.30
N ARG A 21 -6.60 12.30 11.22
CA ARG A 21 -6.09 13.58 11.75
C ARG A 21 -4.81 13.41 12.55
N GLU A 22 -4.74 12.39 13.40
CA GLU A 22 -3.58 12.11 14.23
C GLU A 22 -2.38 11.63 13.40
N THR A 23 -2.62 10.88 12.33
CA THR A 23 -1.55 10.46 11.42
C THR A 23 -1.07 11.61 10.52
N LEU A 24 -1.94 12.54 10.12
CA LEU A 24 -1.46 13.78 9.45
C LEU A 24 -0.59 14.63 10.38
N LEU A 25 -0.89 14.66 11.68
CA LEU A 25 -0.02 15.28 12.68
C LEU A 25 1.31 14.52 12.79
N ALA A 26 1.29 13.17 12.80
CA ALA A 26 2.50 12.34 12.77
C ALA A 26 3.37 12.64 11.54
N GLN A 27 2.77 12.74 10.36
CA GLN A 27 3.44 13.14 9.14
C GLN A 27 4.08 14.53 9.27
N ALA A 28 3.39 15.51 9.88
CA ALA A 28 3.95 16.83 10.13
C ALA A 28 5.13 16.79 11.11
N VAL A 29 5.08 15.94 12.14
CA VAL A 29 6.19 15.73 13.07
C VAL A 29 7.40 15.13 12.35
N LEU A 30 7.19 14.08 11.56
CA LEU A 30 8.26 13.42 10.79
C LEU A 30 8.86 14.34 9.72
N ALA A 31 8.07 15.27 9.17
CA ALA A 31 8.52 16.29 8.23
C ALA A 31 9.20 17.51 8.90
N GLY A 32 9.39 17.50 10.22
CA GLY A 32 10.00 18.61 10.97
C GLY A 32 9.15 19.89 11.02
N ARG A 33 7.84 19.80 10.73
CA ARG A 33 6.94 20.96 10.62
C ARG A 33 6.27 21.34 11.95
N THR A 34 6.58 20.67 13.05
CA THR A 34 5.98 20.92 14.36
C THR A 34 6.97 21.50 15.37
N LYS A 35 6.46 22.40 16.22
CA LYS A 35 7.22 22.96 17.36
C LYS A 35 7.18 22.05 18.61
N GLY A 36 6.13 21.24 18.76
CA GLY A 36 5.94 20.31 19.88
C GLY A 36 5.51 18.90 19.42
N TYR A 37 5.28 17.99 20.38
CA TYR A 37 4.89 16.59 20.13
C TYR A 37 5.90 15.75 19.32
N ARG A 38 7.19 16.09 19.42
CA ARG A 38 8.25 15.44 18.63
C ARG A 38 8.61 14.05 19.16
N ASN A 39 8.56 13.81 20.46
CA ASN A 39 9.10 12.58 21.07
C ASN A 39 7.99 11.53 21.33
N HIS A 40 7.06 11.38 20.40
CA HIS A 40 5.98 10.41 20.56
C HIS A 40 6.50 8.98 20.28
N PRO A 41 6.41 8.03 21.22
CA PRO A 41 7.04 6.70 21.08
C PRO A 41 6.56 5.88 19.88
N GLN A 42 5.26 5.95 19.54
CA GLN A 42 4.74 5.27 18.35
C GLN A 42 5.35 5.78 17.02
N LEU A 43 6.07 6.91 17.01
CA LEU A 43 6.79 7.39 15.83
C LEU A 43 8.16 6.75 15.68
N ASP A 44 8.71 6.12 16.72
CA ASP A 44 10.05 5.52 16.67
C ASP A 44 10.12 4.39 15.64
N ARG A 45 9.06 3.58 15.53
CA ARG A 45 8.91 2.56 14.47
C ARG A 45 8.85 3.14 13.05
N PHE A 46 8.36 4.37 12.87
CA PHE A 46 8.37 5.07 11.58
C PHE A 46 9.74 5.69 11.31
N ARG A 47 10.40 6.27 12.33
CA ARG A 47 11.77 6.82 12.22
C ARG A 47 12.81 5.75 11.92
N ALA A 48 12.58 4.52 12.38
CA ALA A 48 13.44 3.39 12.10
C ALA A 48 13.34 2.92 10.63
N GLN A 49 12.37 3.40 9.86
CA GLN A 49 12.29 3.08 8.43
C GLN A 49 13.31 3.88 7.63
N PRO A 50 13.86 3.30 6.54
CA PRO A 50 14.75 4.03 5.63
C PRO A 50 14.10 5.32 5.11
N GLU A 51 12.80 5.27 4.81
CA GLU A 51 12.02 6.41 4.32
C GLU A 51 10.78 6.65 5.22
N PRO A 52 10.92 7.39 6.35
CA PRO A 52 9.83 7.58 7.30
C PRO A 52 8.58 8.27 6.73
N LEU A 53 8.78 9.19 5.77
CA LEU A 53 7.68 9.90 5.11
C LEU A 53 6.90 9.00 4.14
N ASP A 54 7.58 8.09 3.45
CA ASP A 54 6.92 7.11 2.58
C ASP A 54 6.13 6.10 3.41
N ALA A 55 6.68 5.67 4.55
CA ALA A 55 5.98 4.77 5.47
C ALA A 55 4.70 5.39 6.06
N VAL A 56 4.77 6.62 6.60
CA VAL A 56 3.57 7.29 7.13
C VAL A 56 2.57 7.64 6.02
N GLY A 57 3.06 7.90 4.81
CA GLY A 57 2.23 8.14 3.63
C GLY A 57 1.48 6.90 3.17
N ALA A 58 2.14 5.75 3.11
CA ALA A 58 1.50 4.45 2.84
C ALA A 58 0.42 4.12 3.89
N TYR A 59 0.67 4.43 5.17
CA TYR A 59 -0.34 4.32 6.21
C TYR A 59 -1.57 5.22 5.92
N LEU A 60 -1.34 6.51 5.65
CA LEU A 60 -2.42 7.45 5.35
C LEU A 60 -3.23 7.03 4.11
N SER A 61 -2.58 6.48 3.10
CA SER A 61 -3.24 5.97 1.89
C SER A 61 -4.19 4.82 2.18
N ALA A 62 -3.81 3.86 3.03
CA ALA A 62 -4.71 2.77 3.41
C ALA A 62 -5.92 3.28 4.23
N VAL A 63 -5.72 4.25 5.13
CA VAL A 63 -6.83 4.91 5.84
C VAL A 63 -7.76 5.66 4.88
N ALA A 64 -7.21 6.36 3.89
CA ALA A 64 -7.99 7.05 2.87
C ALA A 64 -8.75 6.08 1.95
N ASN A 65 -8.14 4.95 1.59
CA ASN A 65 -8.78 3.91 0.80
C ASN A 65 -9.95 3.27 1.55
N GLU A 66 -9.78 2.97 2.84
CA GLU A 66 -10.87 2.49 3.68
C GLU A 66 -12.02 3.51 3.77
N ALA A 67 -11.69 4.78 3.99
CA ALA A 67 -12.69 5.85 4.01
C ALA A 67 -13.48 5.89 2.70
N ARG A 68 -12.78 5.83 1.56
CA ARG A 68 -13.39 5.79 0.21
C ARG A 68 -14.27 4.57 0.01
N ALA A 69 -13.84 3.39 0.43
CA ALA A 69 -14.62 2.15 0.33
C ALA A 69 -15.95 2.24 1.09
N ARG A 70 -16.00 3.03 2.17
CA ARG A 70 -17.22 3.31 2.96
C ARG A 70 -18.01 4.55 2.50
N GLY A 71 -17.62 5.17 1.39
CA GLY A 71 -18.28 6.38 0.87
C GLY A 71 -17.88 7.69 1.57
N TYR A 72 -16.87 7.68 2.45
CA TYR A 72 -16.27 8.89 3.00
C TYR A 72 -15.16 9.42 2.10
N ARG A 73 -14.83 10.71 2.24
CA ARG A 73 -13.75 11.33 1.48
C ARG A 73 -12.80 12.07 2.40
N PHE A 74 -11.56 11.59 2.47
CA PHE A 74 -10.44 12.37 2.98
C PHE A 74 -9.72 13.06 1.84
N ASP A 75 -9.16 14.24 2.13
CA ASP A 75 -8.36 14.99 1.18
C ASP A 75 -6.96 14.35 1.05
N ALA A 76 -6.83 13.45 0.08
CA ALA A 76 -5.59 12.73 -0.20
C ALA A 76 -4.43 13.65 -0.64
N SER A 77 -4.71 14.89 -1.09
CA SER A 77 -3.66 15.86 -1.43
C SER A 77 -2.81 16.27 -0.22
N ARG A 78 -3.28 15.98 0.99
CA ARG A 78 -2.56 16.23 2.25
C ARG A 78 -1.48 15.20 2.57
N ILE A 79 -1.41 14.10 1.82
CA ILE A 79 -0.37 13.07 1.97
C ILE A 79 0.88 13.55 1.23
N LEU A 80 1.99 13.77 1.95
CA LEU A 80 3.21 14.34 1.37
C LEU A 80 3.95 13.36 0.45
N ARG A 81 3.80 12.07 0.71
CA ARG A 81 4.42 10.96 -0.01
C ARG A 81 3.41 9.83 -0.13
N ALA A 82 2.54 9.88 -1.13
CA ALA A 82 1.71 8.72 -1.43
C ALA A 82 2.61 7.61 -1.98
N PRO A 83 2.38 6.32 -1.63
CA PRO A 83 3.04 5.23 -2.32
C PRO A 83 2.79 5.45 -3.82
N GLY A 84 3.88 5.50 -4.59
CA GLY A 84 3.75 5.60 -6.03
C GLY A 84 2.80 4.51 -6.49
N THR A 85 1.78 4.86 -7.26
CA THR A 85 1.06 3.87 -8.04
C THR A 85 2.10 3.28 -8.99
N ALA A 86 2.81 2.25 -8.54
CA ALA A 86 3.34 1.27 -9.46
C ALA A 86 2.10 0.84 -10.23
N ALA A 87 2.02 1.27 -11.48
CA ALA A 87 1.00 0.81 -12.40
C ALA A 87 0.93 -0.70 -12.20
N VAL A 88 -0.26 -1.18 -11.81
CA VAL A 88 -0.60 -2.57 -12.05
C VAL A 88 -0.40 -2.76 -13.55
N ALA A 89 0.76 -3.28 -13.93
CA ALA A 89 0.95 -3.84 -15.25
C ALA A 89 -0.03 -5.00 -15.26
N ASP A 90 -1.17 -4.76 -15.90
CA ASP A 90 -2.13 -5.75 -16.29
C ASP A 90 -1.40 -6.73 -17.22
N ASP A 91 -0.76 -7.73 -16.61
CA ASP A 91 -0.35 -8.95 -17.30
C ASP A 91 -1.54 -9.92 -17.21
N SER A 92 -2.63 -9.54 -17.90
CA SER A 92 -3.62 -10.50 -18.33
C SER A 92 -3.20 -11.00 -19.72
N PRO A 93 -2.94 -12.30 -19.89
CA PRO A 93 -2.63 -12.83 -21.21
C PRO A 93 -3.87 -12.70 -22.09
N ALA A 94 -3.68 -12.18 -23.29
CA ALA A 94 -4.69 -12.11 -24.33
C ALA A 94 -5.27 -13.52 -24.58
N ALA A 95 -6.46 -13.76 -24.03
CA ALA A 95 -7.25 -14.95 -24.32
C ALA A 95 -7.71 -14.85 -25.78
N GLY A 96 -7.15 -15.72 -26.61
CA GLY A 96 -7.54 -15.91 -28.00
C GLY A 96 -9.03 -16.18 -28.14
N THR A 97 -9.64 -15.49 -29.09
CA THR A 97 -10.97 -15.76 -29.63
C THR A 97 -11.01 -17.14 -30.28
N PRO A 98 -12.00 -18.01 -30.00
CA PRO A 98 -12.40 -19.04 -30.94
C PRO A 98 -13.42 -18.48 -31.93
N ALA A 99 -13.13 -18.67 -33.22
CA ALA A 99 -14.00 -18.37 -34.35
C ALA A 99 -14.85 -19.59 -34.75
N GLY A 100 -16.08 -19.32 -35.22
CA GLY A 100 -16.96 -20.21 -35.98
C GLY A 100 -18.41 -19.67 -35.94
N ALA A 101 -19.14 -19.40 -37.02
CA ALA A 101 -18.98 -19.74 -38.44
C ALA A 101 -19.85 -18.85 -39.35
N ALA A 102 -19.50 -18.83 -40.65
CA ALA A 102 -20.34 -18.59 -41.86
C ALA A 102 -20.88 -17.16 -42.14
N GLN A 103 -20.92 -16.60 -43.37
CA GLN A 103 -20.61 -17.03 -44.74
C GLN A 103 -20.65 -15.80 -45.69
N GLY A 104 -19.85 -15.85 -46.77
CA GLY A 104 -20.02 -15.06 -48.02
C GLY A 104 -19.17 -13.79 -48.12
N ALA A 105 -18.48 -13.44 -49.21
CA ALA A 105 -18.26 -14.03 -50.52
C ALA A 105 -17.23 -13.13 -51.26
N VAL A 106 -16.35 -13.74 -52.06
CA VAL A 106 -15.89 -13.25 -53.40
C VAL A 106 -14.71 -12.25 -53.48
N THR A 107 -13.56 -12.79 -53.95
CA THR A 107 -12.67 -12.27 -55.04
C THR A 107 -11.65 -11.18 -54.65
N ARG A 108 -10.34 -11.19 -55.00
CA ARG A 108 -9.48 -11.86 -55.99
C ARG A 108 -8.00 -11.62 -55.62
N ALA A 109 -7.09 -12.50 -56.08
CA ALA A 109 -5.73 -12.22 -56.60
C ALA A 109 -4.67 -11.54 -55.68
N ARG A 110 -3.37 -11.84 -55.68
CA ARG A 110 -2.48 -12.66 -56.53
C ARG A 110 -1.05 -12.64 -55.92
N VAL A 111 -0.34 -13.76 -56.05
CA VAL A 111 1.12 -14.00 -56.15
C VAL A 111 2.04 -13.67 -54.97
N ALA A 112 2.76 -14.72 -54.55
CA ALA A 112 3.96 -14.69 -53.73
C ALA A 112 5.20 -14.90 -54.63
N ASP A 113 6.27 -14.16 -54.34
CA ASP A 113 7.66 -14.36 -54.75
C ASP A 113 8.34 -15.39 -53.83
N PRO A 114 9.30 -16.18 -54.33
CA PRO A 114 10.39 -16.64 -53.47
C PRO A 114 11.78 -16.49 -54.12
N GLY A 115 12.76 -16.15 -53.27
CA GLY A 115 14.20 -16.17 -53.57
C GLY A 115 14.87 -14.95 -52.95
N GLU A 116 16.09 -14.98 -52.44
CA GLU A 116 17.04 -16.04 -52.11
C GLU A 116 18.06 -15.36 -51.16
N SER A 117 18.76 -16.16 -50.37
CA SER A 117 19.88 -15.84 -49.50
C SER A 117 21.01 -15.02 -50.15
N ALA A 118 21.69 -14.14 -49.37
CA ALA A 118 23.16 -14.02 -49.38
C ALA A 118 23.70 -13.05 -48.30
N HIS A 119 24.92 -13.38 -47.88
CA HIS A 119 25.83 -12.75 -46.92
C HIS A 119 26.27 -11.32 -47.25
N ALA A 120 26.64 -10.54 -46.24
CA ALA A 120 27.82 -9.66 -46.27
C ALA A 120 28.22 -9.16 -44.86
N SER A 121 29.53 -9.24 -44.61
CA SER A 121 30.27 -8.72 -43.46
C SER A 121 30.43 -7.19 -43.51
N GLY A 122 30.72 -6.56 -42.37
CA GLY A 122 31.21 -5.19 -42.29
C GLY A 122 31.51 -4.74 -40.86
N ASP A 123 32.79 -4.58 -40.55
CA ASP A 123 33.37 -4.06 -39.30
C ASP A 123 32.96 -2.60 -38.99
N GLY A 124 32.92 -2.25 -37.70
CA GLY A 124 32.80 -0.87 -37.24
C GLY A 124 32.87 -0.73 -35.72
N ALA A 125 34.01 -0.26 -35.22
CA ALA A 125 34.36 -0.09 -33.82
C ALA A 125 33.59 1.02 -33.08
N GLY A 126 33.47 0.89 -31.74
CA GLY A 126 33.42 2.05 -30.84
C GLY A 126 32.49 1.97 -29.63
N ALA A 127 33.10 2.12 -28.44
CA ALA A 127 32.54 2.56 -27.16
C ALA A 127 31.87 1.54 -26.21
N ALA A 128 32.64 1.11 -25.21
CA ALA A 128 32.16 0.98 -23.83
C ALA A 128 32.54 2.27 -23.05
N PRO A 129 32.05 2.55 -21.83
CA PRO A 129 31.07 1.82 -21.04
C PRO A 129 29.94 2.72 -20.51
N VAL A 130 28.76 2.16 -20.26
CA VAL A 130 27.93 2.64 -19.16
C VAL A 130 27.32 1.43 -18.48
N SER A 131 27.77 1.21 -17.26
CA SER A 131 27.15 0.34 -16.29
C SER A 131 25.65 0.58 -16.31
N GLY A 132 24.91 -0.33 -16.94
CA GLY A 132 23.47 -0.44 -16.78
C GLY A 132 23.24 -0.68 -15.30
N ARG A 133 22.89 0.40 -14.60
CA ARG A 133 22.29 0.39 -13.27
C ARG A 133 21.37 -0.81 -13.23
N GLY A 134 21.71 -1.82 -12.42
CA GLY A 134 20.79 -2.90 -12.13
C GLY A 134 19.46 -2.25 -11.81
N ALA A 135 18.42 -2.64 -12.54
CA ALA A 135 17.07 -2.31 -12.14
C ALA A 135 16.96 -2.81 -10.70
N SER A 136 17.00 -1.89 -9.74
CA SER A 136 16.56 -2.19 -8.39
C SER A 136 15.16 -2.73 -8.56
N HIS A 137 15.02 -4.04 -8.33
CA HIS A 137 13.73 -4.67 -8.19
C HIS A 137 12.91 -3.79 -7.23
N PRO A 138 11.62 -3.55 -7.49
CA PRO A 138 10.78 -2.81 -6.56
C PRO A 138 10.93 -3.48 -5.20
N SER A 139 11.53 -2.76 -4.26
CA SER A 139 11.75 -3.23 -2.90
C SER A 139 10.40 -3.68 -2.38
N ALA A 140 10.27 -4.98 -2.07
CA ALA A 140 9.13 -5.50 -1.34
C ALA A 140 9.00 -4.61 -0.09
N ALA A 141 7.98 -3.75 -0.08
CA ALA A 141 7.87 -2.66 0.89
C ALA A 141 8.12 -3.21 2.29
N ALA A 142 9.23 -2.80 2.90
CA ALA A 142 9.61 -3.28 4.21
C ALA A 142 8.45 -2.99 5.18
N THR A 143 7.80 -4.04 5.66
CA THR A 143 6.68 -3.93 6.59
C THR A 143 7.22 -3.67 7.98
N ILE A 144 6.60 -2.73 8.69
CA ILE A 144 6.99 -2.35 10.04
C ILE A 144 6.58 -3.48 11.00
N PRO A 145 7.47 -4.05 11.83
CA PRO A 145 7.06 -5.07 12.79
C PRO A 145 6.06 -4.47 13.80
N VAL A 146 5.08 -5.27 14.18
CA VAL A 146 4.21 -5.01 15.35
C VAL A 146 4.05 -6.30 16.13
N THR A 147 4.16 -6.24 17.45
CA THR A 147 3.98 -7.42 18.27
C THR A 147 2.52 -7.88 18.30
N ARG A 148 2.30 -9.19 18.49
CA ARG A 148 0.96 -9.73 18.69
C ARG A 148 0.29 -9.12 19.93
N GLY A 149 1.03 -8.98 21.03
CA GLY A 149 0.53 -8.35 22.25
C GLY A 149 0.06 -6.90 22.06
N GLN A 150 0.75 -6.12 21.21
CA GLN A 150 0.30 -4.78 20.85
C GLN A 150 -1.01 -4.79 20.07
N LEU A 151 -1.14 -5.70 19.09
CA LEU A 151 -2.34 -5.81 18.28
C LEU A 151 -3.55 -6.20 19.13
N ASP A 152 -3.37 -7.16 20.04
CA ASP A 152 -4.41 -7.60 20.98
C ASP A 152 -4.78 -6.50 21.99
N PHE A 153 -3.79 -5.74 22.48
CA PHE A 153 -4.03 -4.59 23.34
C PHE A 153 -4.85 -3.51 22.64
N GLU A 154 -4.48 -3.14 21.41
CA GLU A 154 -5.23 -2.20 20.61
C GLU A 154 -6.65 -2.70 20.33
N TRP A 155 -6.83 -3.99 20.06
CA TRP A 155 -8.14 -4.62 19.86
C TRP A 155 -9.06 -4.43 21.07
N ALA A 156 -8.57 -4.75 22.27
CA ALA A 156 -9.32 -4.56 23.51
C ALA A 156 -9.64 -3.07 23.76
N HIS A 157 -8.69 -2.18 23.45
CA HIS A 157 -8.88 -0.74 23.60
C HIS A 157 -9.91 -0.18 22.60
N LEU A 158 -9.93 -0.67 21.37
CA LEU A 158 -10.96 -0.33 20.38
C LEU A 158 -12.33 -0.82 20.85
N GLY A 159 -12.43 -2.07 21.31
CA GLY A 159 -13.69 -2.65 21.79
C GLY A 159 -14.34 -1.87 22.93
N ARG A 160 -13.54 -1.31 23.87
CA ARG A 160 -14.05 -0.39 24.90
C ARG A 160 -14.74 0.84 24.28
N LYS A 161 -14.09 1.47 23.30
CA LYS A 161 -14.64 2.66 22.62
C LYS A 161 -15.88 2.31 21.81
N LEU A 162 -15.88 1.20 21.09
CA LEU A 162 -17.00 0.79 20.24
C LEU A 162 -18.26 0.52 21.07
N ARG A 163 -18.14 -0.20 22.20
CA ARG A 163 -19.29 -0.47 23.09
C ARG A 163 -19.96 0.79 23.60
N GLU A 164 -19.21 1.87 23.83
CA GLU A 164 -19.76 3.14 24.30
C GLU A 164 -20.46 3.94 23.20
N ARG A 165 -19.95 3.92 21.96
CA ARG A 165 -20.32 4.92 20.95
C ARG A 165 -20.80 4.38 19.61
N SER A 166 -20.69 3.07 19.36
CA SER A 166 -21.16 2.40 18.15
C SER A 166 -21.50 0.93 18.45
N PRO A 167 -22.61 0.65 19.16
CA PRO A 167 -22.99 -0.71 19.55
C PRO A 167 -23.09 -1.68 18.37
N GLU A 168 -23.56 -1.23 17.21
CA GLU A 168 -23.61 -2.05 15.99
C GLU A 168 -22.22 -2.50 15.52
N GLN A 169 -21.22 -1.63 15.63
CA GLN A 169 -19.83 -1.97 15.33
C GLN A 169 -19.21 -2.84 16.43
N ALA A 170 -19.66 -2.70 17.68
CA ALA A 170 -19.21 -3.55 18.78
C ALA A 170 -19.60 -5.01 18.57
N VAL A 171 -20.81 -5.29 18.08
CA VAL A 171 -21.24 -6.66 17.72
C VAL A 171 -20.33 -7.27 16.66
N ARG A 172 -20.00 -6.50 15.61
CA ARG A 172 -19.07 -6.94 14.56
C ARG A 172 -17.67 -7.19 15.13
N TRP A 173 -17.18 -6.29 15.98
CA TRP A 173 -15.90 -6.40 16.67
C TRP A 173 -15.85 -7.66 17.55
N GLU A 174 -16.91 -8.01 18.28
CA GLU A 174 -16.93 -9.24 19.11
C GLU A 174 -16.86 -10.52 18.28
N ALA A 175 -17.37 -10.50 17.04
CA ALA A 175 -17.38 -11.65 16.13
C ALA A 175 -16.11 -11.79 15.27
N GLU A 176 -15.24 -10.78 15.25
CA GLU A 176 -14.04 -10.74 14.41
C GLU A 176 -12.75 -10.94 15.20
N THR A 177 -11.68 -11.29 14.50
CA THR A 177 -10.32 -11.30 15.05
C THR A 177 -9.54 -10.08 14.56
N PRO A 178 -8.65 -9.50 15.38
CA PRO A 178 -7.88 -8.34 14.96
C PRO A 178 -6.98 -8.69 13.77
N THR A 179 -7.10 -7.89 12.72
CA THR A 179 -6.18 -7.91 11.58
C THR A 179 -5.32 -6.66 11.62
N ALA A 180 -4.06 -6.79 11.20
CA ALA A 180 -3.13 -5.67 11.16
C ALA A 180 -3.34 -4.82 9.91
N HIS A 181 -3.05 -3.53 10.03
CA HIS A 181 -2.95 -2.64 8.89
C HIS A 181 -1.84 -3.12 7.94
N PRO A 182 -1.98 -3.03 6.59
CA PRO A 182 -1.08 -3.67 5.62
C PRO A 182 0.40 -3.27 5.72
N LEU A 183 0.67 -2.07 6.24
CA LEU A 183 2.03 -1.60 6.54
C LEU A 183 2.73 -2.40 7.66
N PHE A 184 1.99 -3.08 8.53
CA PHE A 184 2.56 -3.80 9.66
C PHE A 184 2.60 -5.30 9.43
N ARG A 185 3.71 -5.92 9.84
CA ARG A 185 3.86 -7.36 9.93
C ARG A 185 3.79 -7.80 11.38
N VAL A 186 2.82 -8.65 11.69
CA VAL A 186 2.64 -9.19 13.04
C VAL A 186 3.79 -10.14 13.36
N VAL A 187 4.46 -9.93 14.49
CA VAL A 187 5.52 -10.79 15.03
C VAL A 187 5.14 -11.24 16.46
N PRO A 188 5.62 -12.40 16.93
CA PRO A 188 5.47 -12.77 18.33
C PRO A 188 6.09 -11.72 19.26
N GLY A 189 5.44 -11.45 20.40
CA GLY A 189 5.95 -10.52 21.41
C GLY A 189 4.84 -9.93 22.29
N ASP A 190 5.26 -9.37 23.42
CA ASP A 190 4.39 -8.67 24.38
C ASP A 190 3.92 -7.31 23.86
N ILE A 191 3.09 -6.62 24.65
CA ILE A 191 2.72 -5.23 24.37
C ILE A 191 3.96 -4.34 24.21
N GLU A 192 3.90 -3.38 23.30
CA GLU A 192 5.01 -2.48 23.06
C GLU A 192 5.27 -1.61 24.30
N SER A 193 6.55 -1.35 24.60
CA SER A 193 6.99 -0.75 25.87
C SER A 193 6.45 0.66 26.15
N TRP A 194 5.89 1.32 25.15
CA TRP A 194 5.29 2.65 25.26
C TRP A 194 3.83 2.65 25.68
N GLU A 195 3.12 1.53 25.59
CA GLU A 195 1.72 1.49 26.01
C GLU A 195 1.63 1.47 27.53
N ARG A 196 0.56 2.08 28.04
CA ARG A 196 0.22 2.09 29.46
C ARG A 196 -1.11 1.34 29.62
N PRO A 197 -1.10 0.08 30.09
CA PRO A 197 -2.29 -0.75 30.23
C PRO A 197 -3.35 -0.16 31.16
#